data_AF-A0A0S8IXM9-F1
#
_entry.id   AF-A0A0S8IXM9-F1
#
_cell.length_a   1.000
_cell.length_b   1.000
_cell.length_c   1.000
_cell.angle_alpha   90.00
_cell.angle_beta   90.00
_cell.angle_gamma   90.00
#
_symmetry.space_group_name_H-M   'P 1'
#
loop_
_entity.id
_entity.type
_entity.pdbx_description
1 polymer ?
#
loop_
_entity_poly.entity_id
_entity_poly.type
_entity_poly.pdbx_seq_one_letter_code
_entity_poly.pdbx_strand_id
1 'polypeptide(L)'
;PSAIWISKSDNYVLEAGFVYASYVMLVDPTADGIINSADVVYLINYLFKDGLEPSPMEAGDATYDGVISSADIVYLINYLFKGGEPPAY
;
A
#
# COMPACT_ATOMS: atom_id res chain seq x y z
N PRO A 1 19.77 -1.51 -18.98
CA PRO A 1 19.70 -2.21 -17.69
C PRO A 1 20.13 -1.26 -16.56
N SER A 2 19.18 -0.65 -15.88
CA SER A 2 19.47 0.31 -14.82
C SER A 2 18.68 -0.10 -13.59
N ALA A 3 19.31 -0.89 -12.72
CA ALA A 3 18.82 -1.13 -11.38
C ALA A 3 19.00 0.17 -10.58
N ILE A 4 17.89 0.81 -10.21
CA ILE A 4 17.89 1.91 -9.25
C ILE A 4 17.75 1.25 -7.88
N TRP A 5 18.84 1.26 -7.12
CA TRP A 5 18.87 0.81 -5.73
C TRP A 5 18.04 1.76 -4.88
N ILE A 6 16.81 1.38 -4.58
CA ILE A 6 16.00 2.12 -3.61
C ILE A 6 16.34 1.55 -2.24
N SER A 7 17.20 2.27 -1.50
CA SER A 7 17.45 1.98 -0.10
C SER A 7 16.16 2.18 0.68
N LYS A 8 15.74 1.15 1.42
CA LYS A 8 14.69 1.19 2.44
C LYS A 8 14.97 2.36 3.39
N SER A 9 14.30 3.49 3.16
CA SER A 9 14.34 4.64 4.05
C SER A 9 12.90 5.04 4.31
N ASP A 10 12.59 5.26 5.59
CA ASP A 10 11.23 5.30 6.14
C ASP A 10 10.39 6.51 5.72
N ASN A 11 10.74 7.19 4.62
CA ASN A 11 9.99 8.28 4.03
C ASN A 11 10.30 8.33 2.53
N TYR A 12 9.40 7.79 1.70
CA TYR A 12 9.44 8.01 0.26
C TYR A 12 9.02 9.45 -0.04
N VAL A 13 9.92 10.42 0.15
CA VAL A 13 9.71 11.77 -0.39
C VAL A 13 9.87 11.68 -1.91
N LEU A 14 8.76 11.86 -2.63
CA LEU A 14 8.56 11.49 -4.03
C LEU A 14 9.31 12.45 -5.00
N GLU A 15 10.51 12.07 -5.44
CA GLU A 15 11.31 12.84 -6.42
C GLU A 15 10.96 12.55 -7.91
N ALA A 16 10.00 11.68 -8.22
CA ALA A 16 9.64 11.34 -9.60
C ALA A 16 8.12 11.14 -9.80
N GLY A 17 7.38 12.25 -9.66
CA GLY A 17 5.92 12.31 -9.48
C GLY A 17 4.96 11.82 -10.58
N PHE A 18 5.35 10.92 -11.49
CA PHE A 18 4.40 10.34 -12.47
C PHE A 18 4.36 8.80 -12.49
N VAL A 19 5.47 8.11 -12.20
CA VAL A 19 5.53 6.64 -12.24
C VAL A 19 5.21 6.01 -10.86
N TYR A 20 5.46 6.74 -9.77
CA TYR A 20 5.13 6.28 -8.41
C TYR A 20 3.67 6.53 -8.01
N ALA A 21 2.95 7.41 -8.70
CA ALA A 21 1.55 7.72 -8.37
C ALA A 21 0.62 6.52 -8.60
N SER A 22 0.88 5.68 -9.61
CA SER A 22 0.12 4.44 -9.82
C SER A 22 0.46 3.35 -8.79
N TYR A 23 1.61 3.49 -8.11
CA TYR A 23 2.07 2.52 -7.12
C TYR A 23 1.51 2.75 -5.74
N VAL A 24 1.59 4.01 -5.30
CA VAL A 24 1.05 4.45 -4.02
C VAL A 24 -0.46 4.23 -4.01
N MET A 25 -1.14 4.47 -5.14
CA MET A 25 -2.59 4.27 -5.25
C MET A 25 -3.09 2.82 -5.04
N LEU A 26 -2.23 1.78 -4.98
CA LEU A 26 -2.67 0.40 -4.71
C LEU A 26 -2.56 0.00 -3.23
N VAL A 27 -1.84 0.76 -2.44
CA VAL A 27 -1.46 0.37 -1.06
C VAL A 27 -1.58 1.53 -0.06
N ASP A 28 -2.19 2.62 -0.51
CA ASP A 28 -2.51 3.81 0.29
C ASP A 28 -4.03 4.03 0.31
N PRO A 29 -4.79 3.20 1.05
CA PRO A 29 -6.22 3.39 1.24
C PRO A 29 -6.56 4.68 2.01
N THR A 30 -5.57 5.32 2.66
CA THR A 30 -5.77 6.63 3.31
C THR A 30 -5.69 7.81 2.33
N ALA A 31 -5.11 7.57 1.14
CA ALA A 31 -4.83 8.58 0.11
C ALA A 31 -3.96 9.75 0.63
N ASP A 32 -3.08 9.49 1.61
CA ASP A 32 -2.21 10.52 2.20
C ASP A 32 -0.83 10.60 1.53
N GLY A 33 -0.54 9.70 0.59
CA GLY A 33 0.69 9.59 -0.17
C GLY A 33 1.79 8.78 0.53
N ILE A 34 1.52 8.20 1.70
CA ILE A 34 2.52 7.59 2.59
C ILE A 34 2.10 6.18 3.00
N ILE A 35 2.73 5.16 2.41
CA ILE A 35 2.50 3.77 2.79
C ILE A 35 3.10 3.48 4.19
N ASN A 36 2.25 3.33 5.20
CA ASN A 36 2.64 3.09 6.59
C ASN A 36 1.60 2.27 7.37
N SER A 37 1.70 2.23 8.71
CA SER A 37 0.78 1.45 9.55
C SER A 37 -0.65 2.00 9.58
N ALA A 38 -0.86 3.27 9.20
CA ALA A 38 -2.19 3.87 9.07
C ALA A 38 -3.02 3.17 8.01
N ASP A 39 -2.42 2.75 6.90
CA ASP A 39 -3.09 2.00 5.83
C ASP A 39 -3.60 0.64 6.31
N VAL A 40 -2.78 -0.04 7.12
CA VAL A 40 -3.16 -1.30 7.76
C VAL A 40 -4.37 -1.10 8.68
N VAL A 41 -4.35 -0.03 9.49
CA VAL A 41 -5.47 0.29 10.39
C VAL A 41 -6.72 0.69 9.61
N TYR A 42 -6.56 1.38 8.48
CA TYR A 42 -7.67 1.73 7.59
C TYR A 42 -8.37 0.46 7.08
N LEU A 43 -7.62 -0.51 6.54
CA LEU A 43 -8.20 -1.78 6.06
C LEU A 43 -8.86 -2.59 7.18
N ILE A 44 -8.28 -2.60 8.39
CA ILE A 44 -8.92 -3.24 9.54
C ILE A 44 -10.26 -2.57 9.86
N ASN A 45 -10.33 -1.25 9.81
CA ASN A 45 -11.56 -0.52 10.10
C ASN A 45 -12.61 -0.79 9.01
N TYR A 46 -12.22 -0.76 7.74
CA TYR A 46 -13.11 -1.08 6.62
C TYR A 46 -13.67 -2.51 6.73
N LEU A 47 -12.81 -3.52 6.93
CA LEU A 47 -13.23 -4.92 6.91
C LEU A 47 -13.96 -5.39 8.17
N PHE A 48 -13.68 -4.79 9.34
CA PHE A 48 -14.13 -5.34 10.62
C PHE A 48 -14.85 -4.37 11.54
N LYS A 49 -14.96 -3.08 11.17
CA LYS A 49 -15.53 -2.04 12.05
C LYS A 49 -16.42 -1.04 11.31
N ASP A 50 -17.03 -1.45 10.20
CA ASP A 50 -17.91 -0.61 9.38
C ASP A 50 -17.25 0.72 8.95
N GLY A 51 -15.93 0.68 8.72
CA GLY A 51 -15.16 1.81 8.21
C GLY A 51 -15.51 2.14 6.76
N LEU A 52 -15.04 3.29 6.29
CA LEU A 52 -15.24 3.71 4.89
C LEU A 52 -14.48 2.79 3.94
N GLU A 53 -15.08 2.53 2.79
CA GLU A 53 -14.41 1.84 1.69
C GLU A 53 -13.24 2.69 1.14
N PRO A 54 -12.13 2.07 0.70
CA PRO A 54 -11.09 2.78 -0.04
C PRO A 54 -11.65 3.36 -1.35
N SER A 55 -11.17 4.55 -1.72
CA SER A 55 -11.50 5.20 -2.98
C SER A 55 -10.23 5.75 -3.62
N PRO A 56 -9.72 5.15 -4.71
CA PRO A 56 -10.27 3.99 -5.45
C PRO A 56 -10.24 2.67 -4.65
N MET A 57 -11.07 1.69 -5.04
CA MET A 57 -11.16 0.39 -4.35
C MET A 57 -9.82 -0.37 -4.44
N GLU A 58 -9.12 -0.17 -5.54
CA GLU A 58 -7.79 -0.68 -5.81
C GLU A 58 -6.76 -0.23 -4.77
N ALA A 59 -6.99 0.87 -4.06
CA ALA A 59 -6.10 1.33 -2.98
C ALA A 59 -6.11 0.42 -1.74
N GLY A 60 -7.14 -0.42 -1.59
CA GLY A 60 -7.19 -1.42 -0.53
C GLY A 60 -6.83 -2.84 -0.96
N ASP A 61 -6.65 -3.07 -2.26
CA ASP A 61 -6.34 -4.38 -2.84
C ASP A 61 -4.83 -4.51 -3.04
N ALA A 62 -4.12 -4.65 -1.92
CA ALA A 62 -2.67 -4.72 -1.89
C ALA A 62 -2.11 -5.98 -2.56
N THR A 63 -2.92 -7.03 -2.68
CA THR A 63 -2.58 -8.27 -3.38
C THR A 63 -2.93 -8.27 -4.88
N TYR A 64 -3.71 -7.27 -5.32
CA TYR A 64 -4.17 -7.09 -6.70
C TYR A 64 -4.99 -8.29 -7.22
N ASP A 65 -5.78 -8.91 -6.33
CA ASP A 65 -6.62 -10.06 -6.67
C ASP A 65 -8.08 -9.70 -6.98
N GLY A 66 -8.41 -8.41 -6.90
CA GLY A 66 -9.73 -7.82 -7.11
C GLY A 66 -10.63 -7.85 -5.87
N VAL A 67 -10.13 -8.28 -4.71
CA VAL A 67 -10.91 -8.46 -3.48
C VAL A 67 -10.16 -7.92 -2.27
N ILE A 68 -10.66 -6.81 -1.71
CA ILE A 68 -10.16 -6.32 -0.43
C ILE A 68 -10.54 -7.31 0.68
N SER A 69 -9.52 -7.89 1.32
CA SER A 69 -9.65 -8.93 2.32
C SER A 69 -8.56 -8.87 3.39
N SER A 70 -8.57 -9.81 4.33
CA SER A 70 -7.50 -9.94 5.32
C SER A 70 -6.14 -10.33 4.70
N ALA A 71 -6.12 -10.82 3.46
CA ALA A 71 -4.88 -11.08 2.74
C ALA A 71 -4.09 -9.79 2.47
N ASP A 72 -4.78 -8.70 2.13
CA ASP A 72 -4.17 -7.39 1.87
C ASP A 72 -3.55 -6.78 3.13
N ILE A 73 -4.21 -6.96 4.28
CA ILE A 73 -3.68 -6.58 5.59
C ILE A 73 -2.37 -7.34 5.87
N VAL A 74 -2.38 -8.67 5.67
CA VAL A 74 -1.20 -9.50 5.91
C VAL A 74 -0.06 -9.12 4.96
N TYR A 75 -0.41 -8.81 3.71
CA TYR A 75 0.54 -8.33 2.69
C TYR A 75 1.24 -7.04 3.13
N LEU A 76 0.46 -6.01 3.50
CA LEU A 76 1.00 -4.73 3.98
C LEU A 76 1.89 -4.90 5.22
N ILE A 77 1.49 -5.73 6.18
CA ILE A 77 2.31 -6.02 7.37
C ILE A 77 3.64 -6.66 6.98
N ASN A 78 3.61 -7.62 6.05
CA ASN A 78 4.83 -8.29 5.59
C ASN A 78 5.76 -7.31 4.86
N TYR A 79 5.21 -6.47 3.98
CA TYR A 79 5.95 -5.43 3.28
C TYR A 79 6.62 -4.44 4.26
N LEU A 80 5.84 -3.85 5.16
CA LEU A 80 6.31 -2.83 6.10
C LEU A 80 7.33 -3.37 7.11
N PHE A 81 7.00 -4.49 7.76
CA PHE A 81 7.71 -4.92 8.97
C PHE A 81 8.61 -6.15 8.79
N LYS A 82 8.36 -6.97 7.77
CA LYS A 82 9.10 -8.24 7.59
C LYS A 82 10.03 -8.25 6.38
N GLY A 83 10.12 -7.13 5.66
CA GLY A 83 10.90 -7.06 4.43
C GLY A 83 10.34 -7.96 3.33
N GLY A 84 9.01 -8.14 3.32
CA GLY A 84 8.30 -8.77 2.23
C GLY A 84 8.52 -8.02 0.92
N GLU A 85 8.22 -8.69 -0.19
CA GLU A 85 8.38 -8.08 -1.49
C GLU A 85 7.54 -6.82 -1.60
N PRO A 86 8.08 -5.73 -2.18
CA PRO A 86 7.26 -4.60 -2.58
C PRO A 86 6.11 -5.08 -3.46
N PRO A 87 4.91 -4.46 -3.37
CA PRO A 87 3.86 -4.66 -4.37
C PRO A 87 4.50 -4.59 -5.74
N ALA A 88 4.20 -5.57 -6.58
CA ALA A 88 4.77 -5.68 -7.90
C ALA A 88 3.67 -5.36 -8.90
N TYR A 89 4.04 -4.58 -9.92
CA TYR A 89 3.36 -4.53 -11.20
C TYR A 89 4.29 -5.11 -12.27
#